data_AF-A0A7R9X1J9-F1
#
_entry.id   AF-A0A7R9X1J9-F1
#
_cell.length_a   1.000
_cell.length_b   1.000
_cell.length_c   1.000
_cell.angle_alpha   90.00
_cell.angle_beta   90.00
_cell.angle_gamma   90.00
#
_symmetry.space_group_name_H-M   'P 1'
#
loop_
_entity.id
_entity.type
_entity.pdbx_description
1 polymer ?
#
loop_
_entity_poly.entity_id
_entity_poly.type
_entity_poly.pdbx_seq_one_letter_code
_entity_poly.pdbx_strand_id
1 'polypeptide(L)'
;KEHSSTMLPILGFMAALRRHRGSACWCLAVFLDFQKAYDKVWHPSLLCKLRPAGKRLLNIVSSYLSDRTFQVHFGELLSCPRPA
;
A
#
# COMPACT_ATOMS: atom_id res chain seq x y z
N LYS A 1 16.76 17.68 4.82
CA LYS A 1 16.53 16.22 4.71
C LYS A 1 15.93 15.78 6.04
N GLU A 2 14.61 15.71 6.14
CA GLU A 2 13.96 15.21 7.35
C GLU A 2 14.06 13.69 7.39
N HIS A 3 14.51 13.15 8.52
CA HIS A 3 14.45 11.73 8.79
C HIS A 3 12.97 11.35 8.92
N SER A 4 12.43 10.69 7.89
CA SER A 4 11.04 10.23 7.88
C SER A 4 10.90 9.07 8.87
N SER A 5 10.66 9.41 10.13
CA SER A 5 10.43 8.45 11.21
C SER A 5 9.00 7.93 11.13
N THR A 6 8.84 6.61 11.20
CA THR A 6 7.53 5.94 11.23
C THR A 6 6.71 6.31 12.47
N MET A 7 7.35 6.90 13.49
CA MET A 7 6.69 7.40 14.70
C MET A 7 6.04 8.77 14.52
N LEU A 8 6.40 9.54 13.49
CA LEU A 8 5.91 10.91 13.33
C LEU A 8 4.37 10.99 13.20
N PRO A 9 3.69 10.13 12.42
CA PRO A 9 2.23 10.16 12.36
C PRO A 9 1.58 9.87 13.71
N ILE A 10 2.12 8.91 14.46
CA ILE A 10 1.63 8.54 15.80
C ILE A 10 1.85 9.70 16.76
N LEU A 11 3.04 10.31 16.74
CA LEU A 11 3.37 11.44 17.60
C LEU A 11 2.50 12.66 17.28
N GLY A 12 2.22 12.92 16.01
CA GLY A 12 1.31 13.97 15.56
C GLY A 12 -0.12 13.76 16.06
N PHE A 13 -0.63 12.53 15.99
CA PHE A 13 -1.92 12.16 16.56
C PHE A 13 -1.96 12.36 18.08
N MET A 14 -0.94 11.88 18.80
CA MET A 14 -0.84 12.07 20.25
C MET A 14 -0.77 13.56 20.64
N ALA A 15 -0.08 14.38 19.87
CA ALA A 15 -0.01 15.82 20.09
C ALA A 15 -1.38 16.50 19.87
N ALA A 16 -2.12 16.08 18.84
CA ALA A 16 -3.48 16.57 18.59
C ALA A 16 -4.44 16.22 19.72
N LEU A 17 -4.39 14.98 20.24
CA LEU A 17 -5.17 14.56 21.41
C LEU A 17 -4.83 15.37 22.66
N ARG A 18 -3.53 15.58 22.92
CA ARG A 18 -3.09 16.35 24.10
C ARG A 18 -3.53 17.80 24.05
N ARG A 19 -3.56 18.42 22.87
CA ARG A 19 -3.91 19.85 22.71
C ARG A 19 -5.35 20.16 23.12
N HIS A 20 -6.24 19.19 23.04
CA HIS A 20 -7.65 19.34 23.40
C HIS A 20 -8.04 18.62 24.69
N ARG A 21 -7.05 18.19 25.48
CA ARG A 21 -7.30 17.55 26.78
C ARG A 21 -7.84 18.58 27.77
N GLY A 22 -9.05 18.34 28.29
CA GLY A 22 -9.71 19.22 29.27
C GLY A 22 -10.69 20.21 28.66
N SER A 23 -10.75 20.32 27.34
CA SER A 23 -11.85 20.96 26.62
C SER A 23 -13.03 19.99 26.54
N ALA A 24 -14.27 20.47 26.72
CA ALA A 24 -15.49 19.68 26.50
C ALA A 24 -15.78 19.52 24.99
N CYS A 25 -14.85 18.95 24.24
CA CYS A 25 -14.97 18.71 22.81
C CYS A 25 -14.84 17.21 22.49
N TRP A 26 -15.60 16.76 21.49
CA TRP A 26 -15.55 15.38 21.02
C TRP A 26 -14.38 15.18 20.07
N CYS A 27 -13.60 14.12 20.29
CA CYS A 27 -12.54 13.70 19.38
C CYS A 27 -12.89 12.33 18.80
N LEU A 28 -12.97 12.24 17.47
CA LEU A 28 -13.20 11.00 16.75
C LEU A 28 -11.93 10.61 16.01
N ALA A 29 -11.47 9.39 16.22
CA ALA A 29 -10.37 8.78 15.47
C ALA A 29 -10.90 7.56 14.72
N VAL A 30 -10.63 7.50 13.41
CA VAL A 30 -11.00 6.37 12.55
C VAL A 30 -9.72 5.69 12.07
N PHE A 31 -9.58 4.41 12.40
CA PHE A 31 -8.47 3.58 11.97
C PHE A 31 -8.97 2.61 10.90
N LEU A 32 -8.30 2.60 9.74
CA LEU A 32 -8.64 1.72 8.63
C LEU A 32 -7.53 0.69 8.46
N ASP A 33 -7.91 -0.59 8.47
CA ASP A 33 -7.02 -1.71 8.17
C ASP A 33 -7.55 -2.46 6.94
N PHE A 34 -6.82 -2.35 5.83
CA PHE A 34 -7.23 -2.96 4.57
C PHE A 34 -6.69 -4.38 4.43
N GLN A 35 -7.58 -5.36 4.51
CA GLN A 35 -7.21 -6.73 4.21
C GLN A 35 -6.81 -6.90 2.74
N LYS A 36 -5.64 -7.50 2.51
CA LYS A 36 -5.10 -7.83 1.18
C LYS A 36 -4.95 -6.60 0.28
N ALA A 37 -4.41 -5.51 0.82
CA ALA A 37 -4.26 -4.23 0.11
C ALA A 37 -3.51 -4.33 -1.24
N TYR A 38 -2.57 -5.28 -1.35
CA TYR A 38 -1.81 -5.50 -2.57
C TYR A 38 -2.53 -6.40 -3.58
N ASP A 39 -3.34 -7.36 -3.11
CA ASP A 39 -4.05 -8.29 -3.99
C ASP A 39 -5.26 -7.62 -4.66
N LYS A 40 -5.87 -6.63 -3.98
CA LYS A 40 -7.10 -5.95 -4.44
C LYS A 40 -6.83 -4.66 -5.21
N VAL A 41 -5.58 -4.40 -5.59
CA VAL A 41 -5.22 -3.16 -6.27
C VAL A 41 -5.80 -3.13 -7.68
N TRP A 42 -6.49 -2.05 -8.03
CA TRP A 42 -7.00 -1.86 -9.38
C TRP A 42 -5.88 -1.36 -10.30
N HIS A 43 -5.30 -2.27 -11.10
CA HIS A 43 -4.10 -2.00 -11.92
C HIS A 43 -4.22 -0.78 -12.86
N PRO A 44 -5.32 -0.56 -13.61
CA PRO A 44 -5.48 0.64 -14.44
C PRO A 44 -5.33 1.95 -13.66
N SER A 45 -5.92 2.03 -12.47
CA SER A 45 -5.81 3.21 -11.61
C SER A 45 -4.41 3.38 -11.03
N LEU A 46 -3.74 2.27 -10.68
CA LEU A 46 -2.33 2.31 -10.24
C LEU A 46 -1.43 2.85 -11.36
N LEU A 47 -1.57 2.34 -12.59
CA LEU A 47 -0.78 2.80 -13.74
C LEU A 47 -1.06 4.27 -14.05
N CYS A 48 -2.31 4.72 -13.95
CA CYS A 48 -2.66 6.13 -14.09
C CYS A 48 -1.93 7.02 -13.07
N LYS A 49 -1.90 6.60 -11.80
CA LYS A 49 -1.19 7.31 -10.72
C LYS A 49 0.33 7.32 -10.90
N LEU A 50 0.90 6.31 -11.56
CA LEU A 50 2.34 6.20 -11.82
C LEU A 50 2.82 6.98 -13.05
N ARG A 51 1.93 7.60 -13.82
CA ARG A 51 2.31 8.40 -15.01
C ARG A 51 3.43 9.42 -14.77
N PRO A 52 3.47 10.16 -13.63
CA PRO A 52 4.54 11.14 -13.37
C PRO A 52 5.93 10.52 -13.23
N ALA A 53 6.03 9.21 -12.93
CA ALA A 53 7.31 8.53 -12.75
C ALA A 53 8.02 8.18 -14.07
N GLY A 54 7.37 8.46 -15.20
CA GLY A 54 7.96 8.34 -16.53
C GLY A 54 7.59 7.06 -17.28
N LYS A 55 7.60 7.17 -18.61
CA LYS A 55 7.11 6.13 -19.54
C LYS A 55 7.81 4.78 -19.38
N ARG A 56 9.14 4.79 -19.14
CA ARG A 56 9.91 3.56 -18.98
C ARG A 56 9.46 2.76 -17.75
N LEU A 57 9.31 3.41 -16.61
CA LEU A 57 8.84 2.75 -15.40
C LEU A 57 7.40 2.25 -15.57
N LEU A 58 6.55 3.08 -16.18
CA LEU A 58 5.16 2.71 -16.42
C LEU A 58 5.04 1.46 -17.32
N ASN A 59 5.87 1.34 -18.35
CA ASN A 59 5.91 0.15 -19.20
C ASN A 59 6.38 -1.10 -18.44
N ILE A 60 7.43 -0.98 -17.62
CA ILE A 60 7.94 -2.10 -16.81
C ILE A 60 6.86 -2.57 -15.83
N VAL A 61 6.24 -1.63 -15.11
CA VAL A 61 5.19 -1.95 -14.13
C VAL A 61 3.96 -2.52 -14.83
N SER A 62 3.54 -1.96 -15.97
CA SER A 62 2.42 -2.49 -16.74
C SER A 62 2.69 -3.92 -17.22
N SER A 63 3.87 -4.17 -17.79
CA SER A 63 4.25 -5.51 -18.26
C SER A 63 4.33 -6.50 -17.10
N TYR A 64 4.79 -6.07 -15.93
CA TYR A 64 4.88 -6.92 -14.75
C TYR A 64 3.49 -7.29 -14.21
N LEU A 65 2.53 -6.37 -14.20
CA LEU A 65 1.22 -6.59 -13.61
C LEU A 65 0.25 -7.35 -14.52
N SER A 66 0.50 -7.39 -15.83
CA SER A 66 -0.34 -8.10 -16.80
C SER A 66 -0.15 -9.62 -16.72
N ASP A 67 -1.26 -10.36 -16.69
CA ASP A 67 -1.33 -11.82 -16.86
C ASP A 67 -0.36 -12.62 -15.98
N ARG A 68 -0.14 -12.14 -14.75
CA ARG A 68 0.76 -12.80 -13.80
C ARG A 68 0.26 -14.19 -13.46
N THR A 69 1.20 -15.12 -13.44
CA THR A 69 0.98 -16.46 -12.92
C THR A 69 2.00 -16.78 -11.84
N PHE A 70 1.67 -17.73 -10.96
CA PHE A 70 2.58 -18.29 -9.98
C PHE A 70 2.56 -19.82 -10.05
N GLN A 71 3.68 -20.42 -9.67
CA GLN A 71 3.84 -21.86 -9.53
C GLN A 71 4.54 -22.15 -8.20
N VAL A 72 4.24 -23.29 -7.62
CA VAL A 72 4.86 -23.78 -6.39
C VAL A 72 5.79 -24.94 -6.76
N HIS A 73 7.02 -24.88 -6.26
CA HIS A 73 8.02 -25.92 -6.43
C HIS A 73 8.22 -26.67 -5.11
N PHE A 74 8.15 -28.00 -5.13
CA PHE A 74 8.31 -28.85 -3.95
C PHE A 74 9.11 -30.11 -4.30
N GLY A 75 10.35 -30.21 -3.82
CA GLY A 75 11.27 -31.27 -4.24
C GLY A 75 11.56 -31.18 -5.73
N GLU A 76 11.25 -32.23 -6.48
CA GLU A 76 11.35 -32.28 -7.96
C GLU A 76 10.01 -31.97 -8.66
N LEU A 77 8.97 -31.58 -7.92
CA LEU A 77 7.63 -31.34 -8.45
C LEU A 77 7.37 -29.84 -8.63
N LEU A 78 6.83 -29.47 -9.80
CA LEU A 78 6.37 -28.11 -10.12
C LEU A 78 4.86 -28.12 -10.36
N SER A 79 4.12 -27.23 -9.70
CA SER A 79 2.68 -27.09 -9.92
C SER A 79 2.35 -26.53 -11.30
N CYS A 80 1.15 -26.76 -11.80
CA CYS A 80 0.65 -26.02 -12.97
C CYS A 80 0.61 -24.50 -12.69
N PRO A 81 0.81 -23.64 -13.71
CA PRO A 81 0.66 -22.20 -13.57
C PRO A 81 -0.74 -21.83 -13.06
N ARG A 82 -0.80 -21.02 -12.00
CA ARG A 82 -2.04 -20.47 -11.46
C ARG A 82 -2.06 -18.96 -11.68
N PRO A 83 -3.19 -18.35 -12.03
CA PRO A 83 -3.33 -16.89 -12.05
C PRO A 83 -2.98 -16.31 -10.68
N ALA A 84 -2.15 -15.25 -10.67
CA ALA A 84 -1.73 -14.56 -9.46
C ALA A 84 -2.72 -13.48 -8.99
#